data_AF-A0A915ES92-F1
#
_entry.id   AF-A0A915ES92-F1
#
_cell.length_a   1.000
_cell.length_b   1.000
_cell.length_c   1.000
_cell.angle_alpha   90.00
_cell.angle_beta   90.00
_cell.angle_gamma   90.00
#
_symmetry.space_group_name_H-M   'P 1'
#
loop_
_entity.id
_entity.type
_entity.pdbx_description
1 polymer ?
#
loop_
_entity_poly.entity_id
_entity_poly.type
_entity_poly.pdbx_seq_one_letter_code
_entity_poly.pdbx_strand_id
1 'polypeptide(L)'
;VIQLDFHQTLALGIYTDKSGMMRSRTRLQYSKLSREAKEPIFLPTESLLTKLIVLDFHLRLLHGGPVLVLSHLRRNFLLPKGVRQWLE
;
A
#
# COMPACT_ATOMS: atom_id res chain seq x y z
N VAL A 1 -15.58 8.19 5.35
CA VAL A 1 -14.35 8.05 6.16
C VAL A 1 -14.08 6.57 6.30
N ILE A 2 -12.90 6.11 5.87
CA ILE A 2 -12.56 4.68 5.87
C ILE A 2 -12.29 4.31 7.34
N GLN A 3 -13.26 3.68 8.00
CA GLN A 3 -13.08 3.17 9.36
C GLN A 3 -12.29 1.86 9.27
N LEU A 4 -11.01 1.92 9.62
CA LEU A 4 -10.24 0.74 9.95
C LEU A 4 -10.62 0.29 11.36
N ASP A 5 -10.72 -1.01 11.56
CA ASP A 5 -10.83 -1.59 12.91
C ASP A 5 -9.53 -1.34 13.68
N PHE A 6 -9.65 -0.98 14.96
CA PHE A 6 -8.55 -0.78 15.90
C PHE A 6 -7.57 -1.97 15.90
N HIS A 7 -8.09 -3.20 15.84
CA HIS A 7 -7.25 -4.40 15.80
C HIS A 7 -6.38 -4.47 14.54
N GLN A 8 -6.91 -4.04 13.39
CA GLN A 8 -6.17 -4.01 12.11
C GLN A 8 -5.10 -2.91 12.12
N THR A 9 -5.40 -1.75 12.71
CA THR A 9 -4.41 -0.67 12.82
C THR A 9 -3.21 -1.04 13.66
N LEU A 10 -3.41 -1.76 14.77
CA LEU A 10 -2.32 -2.24 15.63
C LEU A 10 -1.48 -3.33 14.94
N ALA A 11 -2.12 -4.32 14.33
CA ALA A 11 -1.42 -5.43 13.68
C ALA A 11 -0.56 -4.97 12.49
N LEU A 12 -1.03 -3.96 11.74
CA LEU A 12 -0.33 -3.41 10.58
C LEU A 12 0.49 -2.15 10.90
N GLY A 13 0.56 -1.74 12.16
CA GLY A 13 1.29 -0.54 12.59
C GLY A 13 0.86 0.73 11.84
N ILE A 14 -0.44 0.87 11.56
CA ILE A 14 -0.99 2.00 10.80
C ILE A 14 -1.07 3.23 11.72
N TYR A 15 -0.60 4.37 11.23
CA TYR A 15 -0.66 5.66 11.90
C TYR A 15 -0.85 6.78 10.88
N THR A 16 -1.31 7.94 11.35
CA THR A 16 -1.40 9.15 10.54
C THR A 16 -0.14 9.98 10.72
N ASP A 17 0.52 10.36 9.63
CA ASP A 17 1.70 11.20 9.69
C ASP A 17 1.38 12.70 9.83
N LYS A 18 2.41 13.54 9.94
CA LYS A 18 2.26 15.00 10.10
C LYS A 18 1.55 15.68 8.93
N SER A 19 1.46 15.03 7.77
CA SER A 19 0.75 15.54 6.59
C SER A 19 -0.69 15.03 6.48
N GLY A 20 -1.15 14.25 7.45
CA GLY A 20 -2.48 13.64 7.42
C GLY A 20 -2.57 12.35 6.60
N MET A 21 -1.45 11.82 6.11
CA MET A 21 -1.42 10.57 5.35
C MET A 21 -1.42 9.36 6.28
N MET A 22 -2.26 8.37 6.00
CA MET A 22 -2.19 7.06 6.67
C MET A 22 -1.00 6.27 6.13
N ARG A 23 -0.12 5.82 7.03
CA ARG A 23 1.10 5.06 6.72
C ARG A 23 1.24 3.88 7.66
N SER A 24 2.02 2.89 7.28
CA SER A 24 2.35 1.74 8.14
C SER A 24 3.81 1.76 8.54
N ARG A 25 4.12 1.47 9.80
CA ARG A 25 5.52 1.32 10.26
C ARG A 25 6.01 -0.10 10.00
N THR A 26 7.04 -0.24 9.19
CA THR A 26 7.66 -1.56 8.93
C THR A 26 8.66 -1.93 10.01
N ARG A 27 9.09 -3.21 10.02
CA ARG A 27 10.19 -3.70 10.87
C ARG A 27 11.57 -3.17 10.46
N LEU A 28 11.67 -2.40 9.37
CA LEU A 28 12.93 -1.89 8.81
C LEU A 28 13.23 -0.45 9.20
N GLN A 29 12.60 0.06 10.26
CA GLN A 29 12.71 1.45 10.73
C GLN A 29 14.14 1.96 10.92
N TYR A 30 15.10 1.08 11.25
CA TYR A 30 16.51 1.43 11.46
C TYR A 30 17.40 1.18 10.23
N SER A 31 16.83 0.81 9.08
CA SER A 31 17.58 0.61 7.84
C SER A 31 17.92 1.92 7.13
N LYS A 32 18.94 1.88 6.26
CA LYS A 32 19.31 2.98 5.36
C LYS A 32 18.34 3.18 4.18
N LEU A 33 17.19 2.50 4.19
CA LEU A 33 16.18 2.65 3.14
C LEU A 33 15.53 4.05 3.16
N SER A 34 14.81 4.38 2.10
CA SER A 34 14.02 5.61 2.04
C SER A 34 12.86 5.57 3.04
N ARG A 35 12.24 6.73 3.28
CA ARG A 35 11.07 6.82 4.15
C ARG A 35 9.89 6.03 3.57
N GLU A 36 9.73 6.04 2.26
CA GLU A 36 8.64 5.37 1.55
C GLU A 36 8.70 3.85 1.74
N ALA A 37 9.90 3.29 1.77
CA ALA A 37 10.10 1.88 2.04
C ALA A 37 9.95 1.53 3.54
N LYS A 38 10.38 2.43 4.45
CA LYS A 38 10.27 2.22 5.90
C LYS A 38 8.87 2.43 6.44
N GLU A 39 8.18 3.38 5.85
CA GLU A 39 6.88 3.90 6.26
C GLU A 39 5.99 4.01 5.01
N PRO A 40 5.57 2.91 4.36
CA PRO A 40 4.76 2.97 3.16
C PRO A 40 3.38 3.57 3.41
N ILE A 41 2.81 4.19 2.37
CA ILE A 41 1.45 4.74 2.42
C ILE A 41 0.45 3.59 2.48
N PHE A 42 -0.49 3.66 3.41
CA PHE A 42 -1.56 2.67 3.52
C PHE A 42 -2.60 2.91 2.42
N LEU A 43 -2.86 1.88 1.61
CA LEU A 43 -3.90 1.90 0.58
C LEU A 43 -5.07 1.00 1.01
N PRO A 44 -6.23 1.60 1.35
CA PRO A 44 -7.43 0.84 1.66
C PRO A 44 -7.93 0.12 0.41
N THR A 45 -8.09 -1.20 0.47
CA THR A 45 -8.42 -2.04 -0.71
C THR A 45 -9.72 -1.62 -1.40
N GLU A 46 -10.71 -1.13 -0.65
CA GLU A 46 -12.03 -0.76 -1.18
C GLU A 46 -12.08 0.66 -1.78
N SER A 47 -11.01 1.45 -1.62
CA SER A 47 -10.99 2.83 -2.11
C SER A 47 -10.85 2.89 -3.63
N LEU A 48 -11.64 3.76 -4.27
CA LEU A 48 -11.49 4.08 -5.70
C LEU A 48 -10.05 4.50 -6.04
N LEU A 49 -9.40 5.27 -5.16
CA LEU A 49 -8.03 5.69 -5.35
C LEU A 49 -7.06 4.50 -5.45
N THR A 50 -7.23 3.50 -4.59
CA THR A 50 -6.41 2.28 -4.62
C THR A 50 -6.56 1.55 -5.96
N LYS A 51 -7.79 1.46 -6.47
CA LYS A 51 -8.08 0.85 -7.78
C LYS A 51 -7.37 1.60 -8.91
N LEU A 52 -7.44 2.93 -8.91
CA LEU A 52 -6.79 3.77 -9.91
C LEU A 52 -5.26 3.65 -9.85
N ILE A 53 -4.67 3.61 -8.66
CA ILE A 53 -3.23 3.40 -8.47
C ILE A 53 -2.81 2.03 -9.01
N VAL A 54 -3.57 0.97 -8.70
CA VAL A 54 -3.32 -0.38 -9.22
C VAL A 54 -3.39 -0.41 -10.75
N LEU A 55 -4.42 0.22 -11.33
CA LEU A 55 -4.61 0.28 -12.78
C LEU A 55 -3.47 1.04 -13.48
N ASP A 56 -3.05 2.17 -12.93
CA ASP A 56 -1.90 2.92 -13.45
C ASP A 56 -0.63 2.07 -13.47
N PHE A 57 -0.35 1.32 -12.39
CA PHE A 57 0.79 0.40 -12.35
C PHE A 57 0.65 -0.75 -13.35
N HIS A 58 -0.55 -1.31 -13.52
CA HIS A 58 -0.81 -2.37 -14.50
C HIS A 58 -0.52 -1.89 -15.93
N LEU A 59 -1.01 -0.69 -16.29
CA LEU A 59 -0.78 -0.10 -17.61
C LEU A 59 0.69 0.25 -17.84
N ARG A 60 1.37 0.85 -16.85
CA ARG A 60 2.81 1.19 -16.95
C ARG A 60 3.70 -0.05 -17.04
N LEU A 61 3.27 -1.16 -16.47
CA LEU A 61 3.97 -2.44 -16.51
C LEU A 61 3.51 -3.33 -17.67
N LEU A 62 2.91 -2.73 -18.71
CA LEU A 62 2.51 -3.38 -19.96
C LEU A 62 1.61 -4.60 -19.73
N HIS A 63 0.57 -4.42 -18.91
CA HIS A 63 -0.34 -5.49 -18.50
C HIS A 63 0.33 -6.63 -17.72
N GLY A 64 1.41 -6.30 -17.01
CA GLY A 64 2.09 -7.22 -16.13
C GLY A 64 1.13 -7.89 -15.14
N GLY A 65 1.34 -9.21 -14.95
CA GLY A 65 0.48 -9.99 -14.06
C GLY A 65 0.53 -9.50 -12.60
N PRO A 66 -0.39 -10.00 -11.75
CA PRO A 66 -0.56 -9.51 -10.38
C PRO A 66 0.71 -9.50 -9.53
N VAL A 67 1.58 -10.49 -9.69
CA VAL A 67 2.83 -10.58 -8.94
C VAL A 67 3.77 -9.41 -9.25
N LEU A 68 3.89 -9.03 -10.53
CA LEU A 68 4.75 -7.94 -10.98
C LEU A 68 4.21 -6.60 -10.49
N VAL A 69 2.91 -6.36 -10.65
CA VAL A 69 2.26 -5.13 -10.19
C VAL A 69 2.38 -4.99 -8.67
N LEU A 70 2.09 -6.05 -7.91
CA LEU A 70 2.17 -6.02 -6.45
C LEU A 70 3.61 -5.84 -5.95
N SER A 71 4.62 -6.43 -6.61
CA SER A 71 6.02 -6.22 -6.22
C SER A 71 6.44 -4.76 -6.42
N HIS A 72 5.95 -4.11 -7.48
CA HIS A 72 6.23 -2.72 -7.76
C HIS A 72 5.52 -1.77 -6.78
N LEU A 73 4.24 -2.02 -6.47
CA LEU A 73 3.45 -1.24 -5.52
C LEU A 73 4.03 -1.30 -4.10
N ARG A 74 4.43 -2.49 -3.64
CA ARG A 74 4.92 -2.72 -2.27
C ARG A 74 6.20 -1.96 -1.91
N ARG A 75 6.88 -1.35 -2.89
CA ARG A 75 8.03 -0.47 -2.63
C ARG A 75 7.64 0.84 -1.92
N ASN A 76 6.40 1.32 -2.14
CA ASN A 76 5.92 2.61 -1.63
C ASN A 76 4.59 2.51 -0.88
N PHE A 77 3.85 1.41 -1.07
CA PHE A 77 2.49 1.24 -0.57
C PHE A 77 2.32 -0.04 0.25
N LEU A 78 1.51 0.03 1.30
CA LEU A 78 1.00 -1.12 2.00
C LEU A 78 -0.41 -1.42 1.52
N LEU A 79 -0.60 -2.60 0.94
CA LEU A 79 -1.91 -3.15 0.60
C LEU A 79 -2.26 -4.26 1.62
N PRO A 80 -3.31 -4.11 2.43
CA PRO A 80 -3.66 -5.07 3.47
C PRO A 80 -4.20 -6.40 2.92
N LYS A 81 -4.76 -6.39 1.70
CA LYS A 81 -5.26 -7.58 1.01
C LYS A 81 -4.64 -7.69 -0.39
N GLY A 82 -4.51 -8.93 -0.89
CA GLY A 82 -4.03 -9.19 -2.24
C GLY A 82 -5.02 -8.72 -3.30
N VAL A 83 -4.54 -7.92 -4.25
CA VAL A 83 -5.31 -7.40 -5.38
C VAL A 83 -5.25 -8.42 -6.51
N ARG A 84 -6.01 -9.51 -6.41
CA ARG A 84 -6.01 -10.59 -7.43
C ARG A 84 -7.00 -10.34 -8.56
N GLN A 85 -8.18 -9.80 -8.26
CA GLN A 85 -9.31 -9.72 -9.20
C GLN A 85 -9.30 -8.47 -10.12
N TRP A 86 -8.28 -7.61 -10.07
CA TRP A 86 -8.29 -6.28 -10.71
C TRP A 86 -7.37 -6.17 -11.91
N LEU A 87 -6.70 -7.27 -12.25
CA LEU A 87 -5.53 -7.32 -13.14
C LEU A 87 -5.68 -8.45 -14.17
N GLU A 88 -6.91 -8.89 -14.42
CA GLU A 88 -7.31 -9.78 -15.52
C GLU A 88 -7.80 -8.96 -16.72
#